data_AF-A0A7W0QRC4-F1
#
_entry.id   AF-A0A7W0QRC4-F1
#
_cell.length_a   1.000
_cell.length_b   1.000
_cell.length_c   1.000
_cell.angle_alpha   90.00
_cell.angle_beta   90.00
_cell.angle_gamma   90.00
#
_symmetry.space_group_name_H-M   'P 1'
#
loop_
_entity.id
_entity.type
_entity.pdbx_description
1 polymer ?
#
loop_
_entity_poly.entity_id
_entity_poly.type
_entity_poly.pdbx_seq_one_letter_code
_entity_poly.pdbx_strand_id
1 'polypeptide(L)'
;MTQEEATAIAWEAIEQAGGTRSIYRNPRQAFSAHSRRMIDVGEHKVEIRYGEISTPAVATVNGWVFEIHDEDIELLIRPPKPRN
;
A
#
# COMPACT_ATOMS: atom_id res chain seq x y z
N MET A 1 -10.94 6.37 -11.39
CA MET A 1 -9.61 5.77 -11.20
C MET A 1 -9.63 4.36 -11.73
N THR A 2 -8.76 4.05 -12.69
CA THR A 2 -8.56 2.70 -13.23
C THR A 2 -7.57 1.91 -12.36
N GLN A 3 -7.40 0.61 -12.65
CA GLN A 3 -6.42 -0.22 -11.95
C GLN A 3 -4.99 0.27 -12.23
N GLU A 4 -4.68 0.62 -13.47
CA GLU A 4 -3.35 1.06 -13.91
C GLU A 4 -2.93 2.36 -13.21
N GLU A 5 -3.85 3.32 -13.11
CA GLU A 5 -3.63 4.57 -12.36
C GLU A 5 -3.36 4.28 -10.89
N ALA A 6 -4.18 3.43 -10.26
CA ALA A 6 -4.03 3.05 -8.85
C ALA A 6 -2.70 2.33 -8.60
N THR A 7 -2.28 1.43 -9.50
CA THR A 7 -0.99 0.74 -9.44
C THR A 7 0.17 1.72 -9.50
N ALA A 8 0.15 2.70 -10.41
CA ALA A 8 1.20 3.71 -10.53
C ALA A 8 1.33 4.57 -9.26
N ILE A 9 0.19 5.02 -8.72
CA ILE A 9 0.15 5.82 -7.48
C ILE A 9 0.66 5.01 -6.28
N ALA A 10 0.26 3.73 -6.17
CA ALA A 10 0.71 2.86 -5.10
C ALA A 10 2.23 2.65 -5.15
N TRP A 11 2.79 2.42 -6.34
CA TRP A 11 4.24 2.31 -6.55
C TRP A 11 4.99 3.56 -6.11
N GLU A 12 4.54 4.75 -6.53
CA GLU A 12 5.18 6.00 -6.14
C GLU A 12 5.18 6.19 -4.62
N ALA A 13 4.06 5.89 -3.95
CA ALA A 13 3.98 5.97 -2.50
C ALA A 13 4.94 5.00 -1.79
N ILE A 14 5.09 3.79 -2.32
CA ILE A 14 6.01 2.78 -1.80
C ILE A 14 7.47 3.23 -1.94
N GLU A 15 7.84 3.80 -3.08
CA GLU A 15 9.17 4.37 -3.31
C GLU A 15 9.44 5.52 -2.33
N GLN A 16 8.48 6.45 -2.14
CA GLN A 16 8.59 7.52 -1.14
C GLN A 16 8.69 7.01 0.31
N ALA A 17 8.14 5.83 0.58
CA ALA A 17 8.24 5.16 1.88
C ALA A 17 9.55 4.39 2.07
N GLY A 18 10.44 4.37 1.07
CA GLY A 18 11.76 3.74 1.11
C GLY A 18 11.86 2.43 0.32
N GLY A 19 10.90 2.18 -0.58
CA GLY A 19 10.84 0.98 -1.42
C GLY A 19 10.18 -0.22 -0.74
N THR A 20 9.82 -1.21 -1.55
CA THR A 20 9.13 -2.44 -1.16
C THR A 20 9.80 -3.16 0.02
N ARG A 21 11.13 -3.34 -0.04
CA ARG A 21 11.95 -4.01 1.00
C ARG A 21 11.94 -3.33 2.36
N SER A 22 11.78 -2.01 2.39
CA SER A 22 11.68 -1.27 3.65
C SER A 22 10.35 -1.51 4.36
N ILE A 23 9.34 -1.95 3.60
CA ILE A 23 7.97 -2.17 4.04
C ILE A 23 7.69 -3.66 4.27
N TYR A 24 8.11 -4.52 3.35
CA TYR A 24 7.94 -5.97 3.38
C TYR A 24 8.80 -6.60 4.49
N ARG A 25 8.18 -7.46 5.31
CA ARG A 25 8.84 -8.16 6.44
C ARG A 25 9.68 -7.24 7.34
N ASN A 26 9.11 -6.11 7.75
CA ASN A 26 9.73 -5.23 8.74
C ASN A 26 9.13 -5.44 10.15
N PRO A 27 9.57 -6.46 10.91
CA PRO A 27 8.99 -6.79 12.21
C PRO A 27 9.18 -5.68 13.25
N ARG A 28 10.13 -4.75 13.07
CA ARG A 28 10.31 -3.62 13.99
C ARG A 28 9.19 -2.58 13.89
N GLN A 29 8.65 -2.36 12.70
CA GLN A 29 7.53 -1.42 12.45
C GLN A 29 6.16 -2.07 12.70
N ALA A 30 6.06 -3.38 12.45
CA ALA A 30 4.86 -4.21 12.67
C ALA A 30 4.27 -4.08 14.07
N PHE A 31 5.10 -4.14 15.12
CA PHE A 31 4.63 -4.08 16.51
C PHE A 31 4.59 -2.65 17.10
N SER A 32 4.79 -1.61 16.28
CA SER A 32 4.75 -0.22 16.75
C SER A 32 3.34 0.35 16.60
N ALA A 33 2.99 1.32 17.45
CA ALA A 33 1.77 2.12 17.31
C ALA A 33 1.68 2.91 15.98
N HIS A 34 2.76 2.88 15.17
CA HIS A 34 2.92 3.53 13.88
C HIS A 34 2.94 2.53 12.71
N SER A 35 2.22 1.40 12.81
CA SER A 35 2.12 0.38 11.74
C SER A 35 1.51 0.88 10.42
N ARG A 36 1.09 2.14 10.37
CA ARG A 36 0.52 2.82 9.21
C ARG A 36 1.24 4.13 8.93
N ARG A 37 1.46 4.40 7.64
CA ARG A 37 2.03 5.65 7.13
C ARG A 37 1.13 6.19 6.03
N MET A 38 0.76 7.45 6.14
CA MET A 38 0.06 8.18 5.07
C MET A 38 1.10 8.85 4.18
N ILE A 39 0.98 8.64 2.87
CA ILE A 39 1.78 9.30 1.84
C ILE A 39 0.84 10.04 0.89
N ASP A 40 1.14 11.31 0.63
CA ASP A 40 0.44 12.09 -0.38
C ASP A 40 1.15 11.92 -1.74
N VAL A 41 0.42 11.47 -2.75
CA VAL A 41 0.89 11.34 -4.15
C VAL A 41 -0.06 12.14 -5.02
N GLY A 42 0.36 13.36 -5.42
CA GLY A 42 -0.52 14.31 -6.09
C GLY A 42 -1.74 14.66 -5.23
N GLU A 43 -2.93 14.43 -5.75
CA GLU A 43 -4.20 14.64 -5.03
C GLU A 43 -4.67 13.39 -4.25
N HIS A 44 -3.89 12.31 -4.27
CA HIS A 44 -4.26 11.03 -3.69
C HIS A 44 -3.54 10.76 -2.38
N LYS A 45 -4.29 10.26 -1.40
CA LYS A 45 -3.76 9.75 -0.14
C LYS A 45 -3.58 8.25 -0.23
N VAL A 46 -2.37 7.78 0.01
CA VAL A 46 -2.04 6.36 0.09
C VAL A 46 -1.77 5.98 1.53
N GLU A 47 -2.52 5.01 2.05
CA GLU A 47 -2.23 4.40 3.34
C GLU A 47 -1.34 3.18 3.12
N ILE A 48 -0.11 3.21 3.64
CA ILE A 48 0.79 2.06 3.68
C ILE A 48 0.69 1.44 5.07
N ARG A 49 0.31 0.16 5.14
CA ARG A 49 0.36 -0.65 6.35
C ARG A 49 1.53 -1.62 6.25
N TYR A 50 2.47 -1.53 7.18
CA TYR A 50 3.62 -2.43 7.24
C TYR A 50 3.17 -3.85 7.61
N GLY A 51 3.82 -4.86 7.03
CA GLY A 51 3.45 -6.26 7.26
C GLY A 51 3.94 -6.76 8.62
N GLU A 52 3.07 -7.46 9.34
CA GLU A 52 3.43 -8.22 10.55
C GLU A 52 3.77 -9.68 10.18
N ILE A 53 4.32 -10.47 11.11
CA ILE A 53 4.75 -11.86 10.85
C ILE A 53 3.65 -12.72 10.19
N SER A 54 2.38 -12.44 10.53
CA SER A 54 1.20 -13.14 10.01
C SER A 54 0.29 -12.24 9.15
N THR A 55 0.71 -11.03 8.78
CA THR A 55 -0.18 -10.09 8.07
C THR A 55 0.58 -9.40 6.94
N PRO A 56 0.06 -9.43 5.69
CA PRO A 56 0.74 -8.83 4.56
C PRO A 56 0.86 -7.31 4.71
N ALA A 57 1.96 -6.78 4.19
CA ALA A 57 2.11 -5.36 3.96
C ALA A 57 1.16 -4.93 2.84
N VAL A 58 0.47 -3.81 3.00
CA VAL A 58 -0.49 -3.35 1.99
C VAL A 58 -0.41 -1.85 1.73
N ALA A 59 -0.67 -1.45 0.49
CA ALA A 59 -0.92 -0.07 0.09
C ALA A 59 -2.40 0.09 -0.29
N THR A 60 -3.07 1.10 0.26
CA THR A 60 -4.47 1.40 -0.04
C THR A 60 -4.60 2.78 -0.66
N VAL A 61 -5.24 2.87 -1.82
CA VAL A 61 -5.54 4.14 -2.53
C VAL A 61 -6.95 4.08 -3.11
N ASN A 62 -7.81 5.03 -2.73
CA ASN A 62 -9.19 5.13 -3.24
C ASN A 62 -9.99 3.80 -3.28
N GLY A 63 -9.78 2.93 -2.28
CA GLY A 63 -10.44 1.63 -2.18
C GLY A 63 -9.80 0.50 -3.00
N TRP A 64 -8.75 0.78 -3.77
CA TRP A 64 -7.83 -0.23 -4.29
C TRP A 64 -6.86 -0.64 -3.17
N VAL A 65 -6.66 -1.95 -2.99
CA VAL A 65 -5.69 -2.49 -2.02
C VAL A 65 -4.71 -3.39 -2.74
N PHE A 66 -3.43 -3.12 -2.55
CA PHE A 66 -2.32 -3.89 -3.09
C PHE A 66 -1.53 -4.54 -1.96
N GLU A 67 -1.23 -5.82 -2.08
CA GLU A 67 -0.21 -6.48 -1.27
C GLU A 67 1.17 -6.07 -1.76
N ILE A 68 2.07 -5.79 -0.83
CA ILE A 68 3.45 -5.42 -1.12
C ILE A 68 4.33 -6.64 -0.87
N HIS A 69 5.07 -7.06 -1.89
CA HIS A 69 6.05 -8.14 -1.83
C HIS A 69 7.47 -7.57 -1.77
N ASP A 70 8.49 -8.43 -1.86
CA ASP A 70 9.91 -8.00 -1.84
C ASP A 70 10.24 -7.09 -3.03
N GLU A 71 9.70 -7.39 -4.22
CA GLU A 71 10.08 -6.72 -5.48
C GLU A 71 8.88 -6.27 -6.33
N ASP A 72 7.65 -6.53 -5.89
CA ASP A 72 6.44 -6.21 -6.67
C ASP A 72 5.24 -5.87 -5.76
N ILE A 73 4.14 -5.44 -6.37
CA ILE A 73 2.84 -5.30 -5.72
C ILE A 73 1.75 -6.10 -6.44
N GLU A 74 0.88 -6.75 -5.68
CA GLU A 74 -0.21 -7.56 -6.21
C GLU A 74 -1.56 -6.98 -5.81
N LEU A 75 -2.51 -6.90 -6.75
CA LEU A 75 -3.85 -6.40 -6.46
C LEU A 75 -4.63 -7.40 -5.60
N LEU A 76 -5.04 -6.98 -4.40
CA LEU A 76 -5.91 -7.77 -3.51
C LEU A 76 -7.39 -7.39 -3.62
N ILE A 77 -7.69 -6.09 -3.63
CA ILE A 77 -9.07 -5.59 -3.56
C ILE A 77 -9.28 -4.51 -4.63
N ARG A 78 -10.36 -4.69 -5.39
CA ARG A 78 -10.91 -3.65 -6.28
C ARG A 78 -11.94 -2.84 -5.51
N PRO A 79 -12.03 -1.51 -5.73
CA PRO A 79 -13.09 -0.71 -5.13
C PRO A 79 -14.46 -1.23 -5.59
N PRO A 80 -15.50 -1.13 -4.74
CA PRO A 80 -16.84 -1.53 -5.11
C PRO A 80 -17.29 -0.77 -6.37
N LYS A 81 -17.95 -1.47 -7.30
CA LYS A 81 -18.57 -0.81 -8.45
C LYS A 81 -19.55 0.26 -7.93
N PRO A 82 -19.56 1.47 -8.51
CA PRO A 82 -20.56 2.48 -8.18
C PRO A 82 -21.94 1.85 -8.30
N ARG A 83 -22.74 1.94 -7.24
CA ARG A 83 -24.16 1.59 -7.32
C ARG A 83 -24.85 2.77 -8.00
N ASN A 84 -25.20 2.61 -9.28
CA ASN A 84 -26.10 3.53 -9.97
C ASN A 84 -27.50 3.47 -9.34
#